data_AF-A0A3N5LX80-F1
#
_entry.id   AF-A0A3N5LX80-F1
#
_cell.length_a   1.000
_cell.length_b   1.000
_cell.length_c   1.000
_cell.angle_alpha   90.00
_cell.angle_beta   90.00
_cell.angle_gamma   90.00
#
_symmetry.space_group_name_H-M   'P 1'
#
loop_
_entity.id
_entity.type
_entity.pdbx_description
1 polymer ?
#
loop_
_entity_poly.entity_id
_entity_poly.type
_entity_poly.pdbx_seq_one_letter_code
_entity_poly.pdbx_strand_id
1 'polypeptide(L)'
;MNGFRWISGLFLVIGMLFAVQSAAAHRPSFGDQQELTEIENIDISNAFYRQLGSPSQVDAYVFDAQAGERLHAGINIPALTGLEEYQVSVALFGPGLPEAGHDVLPEVHPEDLGALVFSPAVSEDFFEPFTQTRYWGRQQIDMDLPETGTYYLLVWSSEGKSGKYVLDVGEAEVFGPADLLRFPVWWLQARLYFGQGPVLALAGMLLLITAVAVITLRGGFTRLGKPRSQNEI
;
A
#
# COMPACT_ATOMS: atom_id res chain seq x y z
N MET A 1 -28.85 -7.43 -35.33
CA MET A 1 -27.79 -6.46 -34.94
C MET A 1 -27.73 -6.23 -33.42
N ASN A 2 -27.96 -7.25 -32.57
CA ASN A 2 -28.06 -7.05 -31.11
C ASN A 2 -26.87 -7.60 -30.30
N GLY A 3 -25.95 -8.36 -30.93
CA GLY A 3 -24.80 -8.97 -30.24
C GLY A 3 -23.70 -7.97 -29.82
N PHE A 4 -23.63 -6.82 -30.48
CA PHE A 4 -22.59 -5.80 -30.20
C PHE A 4 -22.86 -4.98 -28.93
N ARG A 5 -24.12 -4.96 -28.45
CA ARG A 5 -24.58 -4.12 -27.33
C ARG A 5 -24.33 -4.72 -25.94
N TRP A 6 -24.14 -6.05 -25.84
CA TRP A 6 -23.94 -6.75 -24.56
C TRP A 6 -22.48 -6.83 -24.14
N ILE A 7 -21.58 -6.98 -25.10
CA ILE A 7 -20.13 -6.98 -24.86
C ILE A 7 -19.70 -5.59 -24.36
N SER A 8 -20.19 -4.53 -25.01
CA SER A 8 -19.94 -3.14 -24.60
C SER A 8 -20.47 -2.83 -23.20
N GLY A 9 -21.63 -3.37 -22.80
CA GLY A 9 -22.17 -3.18 -21.44
C GLY A 9 -21.34 -3.83 -20.33
N LEU A 10 -20.79 -5.02 -20.56
CA LEU A 10 -19.92 -5.71 -19.59
C LEU A 10 -18.58 -4.98 -19.42
N PHE A 11 -17.97 -4.55 -20.52
CA PHE A 11 -16.75 -3.72 -20.47
C PHE A 11 -16.99 -2.35 -19.82
N LEU A 12 -18.22 -1.83 -19.86
CA LEU A 12 -18.59 -0.55 -19.25
C LEU A 12 -18.89 -0.70 -17.75
N VAL A 13 -19.48 -1.83 -17.31
CA VAL A 13 -19.66 -2.15 -15.88
C VAL A 13 -18.33 -2.54 -15.23
N ILE A 14 -17.50 -3.34 -15.90
CA ILE A 14 -16.11 -3.57 -15.49
C ILE A 14 -15.36 -2.24 -15.53
N GLY A 15 -15.46 -1.44 -16.59
CA GLY A 15 -14.84 -0.12 -16.67
C GLY A 15 -15.36 0.92 -15.66
N MET A 16 -16.54 0.73 -15.06
CA MET A 16 -17.08 1.57 -13.96
C MET A 16 -16.73 1.01 -12.58
N LEU A 17 -16.62 -0.30 -12.40
CA LEU A 17 -16.09 -0.92 -11.18
C LEU A 17 -14.55 -0.78 -11.09
N PHE A 18 -13.90 -0.71 -12.25
CA PHE A 18 -12.52 -0.29 -12.49
C PHE A 18 -12.48 1.11 -13.10
N ALA A 19 -13.48 1.97 -12.84
CA ALA A 19 -13.20 3.40 -12.76
C ALA A 19 -12.41 3.57 -11.46
N VAL A 20 -11.22 2.96 -11.48
CA VAL A 20 -10.11 3.18 -10.58
C VAL A 20 -10.10 4.68 -10.48
N GLN A 21 -10.41 5.20 -9.28
CA GLN A 21 -10.06 6.57 -9.02
C GLN A 21 -8.56 6.60 -9.20
N SER A 22 -8.17 7.08 -10.37
CA SER A 22 -6.81 7.18 -10.82
C SER A 22 -6.04 7.91 -9.73
N ALA A 23 -4.87 7.39 -9.42
CA ALA A 23 -3.77 8.14 -8.84
C ALA A 23 -3.92 8.55 -7.36
N ALA A 24 -3.69 7.58 -6.47
CA ALA A 24 -3.04 7.75 -5.17
C ALA A 24 -2.74 6.37 -4.55
N ALA A 25 -2.42 5.36 -5.37
CA ALA A 25 -2.14 4.03 -4.88
C ALA A 25 -0.64 3.92 -4.63
N HIS A 26 -0.25 3.80 -3.36
CA HIS A 26 1.09 3.34 -3.03
C HIS A 26 1.22 1.86 -3.42
N ARG A 27 2.41 1.43 -3.84
CA ARG A 27 2.73 0.00 -4.00
C ARG A 27 2.72 -0.67 -2.62
N PRO A 28 1.79 -1.59 -2.35
CA PRO A 28 1.64 -2.10 -1.00
C PRO A 28 2.61 -3.25 -0.73
N SER A 29 3.29 -3.17 0.40
CA SER A 29 4.12 -4.23 0.96
C SER A 29 3.51 -4.71 2.27
N PHE A 30 3.03 -5.94 2.29
CA PHE A 30 2.48 -6.60 3.48
C PHE A 30 3.51 -7.60 4.01
N GLY A 31 3.64 -7.66 5.33
CA GLY A 31 4.49 -8.64 5.98
C GLY A 31 4.36 -8.50 7.49
N ASP A 32 4.53 -9.63 8.16
CA ASP A 32 4.87 -9.64 9.58
C ASP A 32 6.39 -9.43 9.73
N GLN A 33 6.85 -9.20 10.96
CA GLN A 33 8.26 -9.04 11.39
C GLN A 33 9.31 -9.39 10.32
N GLN A 34 9.97 -8.35 9.81
CA GLN A 34 11.27 -8.47 9.15
C GLN A 34 12.27 -7.68 9.99
N GLU A 35 13.43 -8.28 10.27
CA GLU A 35 14.52 -7.56 10.96
C GLU A 35 14.96 -6.32 10.16
N LEU A 36 14.87 -6.37 8.83
CA LEU A 36 15.23 -5.29 7.93
C LEU A 36 14.44 -5.39 6.63
N THR A 37 13.78 -4.30 6.23
CA THR A 37 13.08 -4.16 4.94
C THR A 37 13.88 -3.26 4.02
N GLU A 38 14.29 -3.75 2.85
CA GLU A 38 14.96 -2.92 1.84
C GLU A 38 13.94 -2.09 1.05
N ILE A 39 14.24 -0.81 0.85
CA ILE A 39 13.50 0.10 -0.04
C ILE A 39 14.39 0.36 -1.25
N GLU A 40 14.08 -0.31 -2.36
CA GLU A 40 14.90 -0.26 -3.59
C GLU A 40 15.00 1.14 -4.21
N ASN A 41 13.94 1.95 -4.05
CA ASN A 41 13.88 3.29 -4.62
C ASN A 41 12.92 4.15 -3.77
N ILE A 42 13.46 5.23 -3.20
CA ILE A 42 12.73 6.13 -2.29
C ILE A 42 11.85 7.15 -3.01
N ASP A 43 11.99 7.32 -4.33
CA ASP A 43 11.08 8.15 -5.13
C ASP A 43 9.77 7.41 -5.40
N ILE A 44 9.81 6.09 -5.58
CA ILE A 44 8.63 5.29 -5.89
C ILE A 44 7.71 5.23 -4.67
N SER A 45 6.45 5.58 -4.89
CA SER A 45 5.39 5.54 -3.89
C SER A 45 5.13 4.10 -3.41
N ASN A 46 5.63 3.77 -2.22
CA ASN A 46 5.49 2.49 -1.53
C ASN A 46 4.76 2.68 -0.20
N ALA A 47 3.91 1.72 0.18
CA ALA A 47 3.24 1.70 1.48
C ALA A 47 3.51 0.37 2.18
N PHE A 48 4.18 0.44 3.32
CA PHE A 48 4.52 -0.70 4.15
C PHE A 48 3.49 -0.85 5.27
N TYR A 49 2.67 -1.89 5.17
CA TYR A 49 1.65 -2.22 6.16
C TYR A 49 2.29 -3.15 7.21
N ARG A 50 2.39 -2.69 8.46
CA ARG A 50 3.10 -3.41 9.54
C ARG A 50 2.41 -3.29 10.89
N GLN A 51 2.68 -4.25 11.76
CA GLN A 51 2.22 -4.24 13.14
C GLN A 51 3.41 -4.35 14.10
N LEU A 52 3.49 -3.41 15.03
CA LEU A 52 4.37 -3.53 16.20
C LEU A 52 3.64 -4.41 17.23
N GLY A 53 4.12 -5.64 17.41
CA GLY A 53 3.50 -6.66 18.25
C GLY A 53 4.01 -6.72 19.69
N SER A 54 5.19 -6.15 19.96
CA SER A 54 5.79 -6.12 21.29
C SER A 54 6.35 -4.73 21.65
N PRO A 55 6.50 -4.41 22.95
CA PRO A 55 7.02 -3.10 23.39
C PRO A 55 8.43 -2.78 22.90
N SER A 56 9.25 -3.81 22.64
CA SER A 56 10.64 -3.68 22.20
C SER A 56 10.81 -3.90 20.69
N GLN A 57 9.73 -4.08 19.94
CA GLN A 57 9.83 -4.26 18.49
C GLN A 57 10.21 -2.94 17.83
N VAL A 58 11.21 -3.04 16.96
CA VAL A 58 11.64 -1.98 16.05
C VAL A 58 11.58 -2.56 14.65
N ASP A 59 10.83 -1.92 13.78
CA ASP A 59 10.87 -2.24 12.36
C ASP A 59 11.93 -1.34 11.71
N ALA A 60 12.87 -1.94 10.98
CA ALA A 60 13.94 -1.22 10.29
C ALA A 60 13.74 -1.26 8.78
N TYR A 61 13.94 -0.13 8.13
CA TYR A 61 13.93 0.02 6.68
C TYR A 61 15.27 0.59 6.23
N VAL A 62 15.85 0.03 5.17
CA VAL A 62 17.16 0.45 4.64
C VAL A 62 17.05 0.88 3.20
N PHE A 63 17.79 1.93 2.84
CA PHE A 63 17.92 2.38 1.46
C PHE A 63 19.26 3.08 1.25
N ASP A 64 19.76 3.04 0.03
CA ASP A 64 20.88 3.87 -0.40
C ASP A 64 20.35 5.16 -1.04
N ALA A 65 21.04 6.27 -0.79
CA ALA A 65 20.69 7.57 -1.38
C ALA A 65 21.92 8.38 -1.78
N GLN A 66 21.73 9.33 -2.69
CA GLN A 66 22.74 10.31 -3.06
C GLN A 66 22.56 11.62 -2.27
N ALA A 67 23.66 12.34 -2.07
CA ALA A 67 23.62 13.68 -1.49
C ALA A 67 22.68 14.60 -2.29
N GLY A 68 21.72 15.23 -1.61
CA GLY A 68 20.70 16.08 -2.19
C GLY A 68 19.47 15.33 -2.74
N GLU A 69 19.43 14.00 -2.64
CA GLU A 69 18.22 13.23 -2.94
C GLU A 69 17.16 13.49 -1.85
N ARG A 70 15.89 13.60 -2.26
CA ARG A 70 14.81 14.01 -1.36
C ARG A 70 14.11 12.79 -0.78
N LEU A 71 14.13 12.66 0.54
CA LEU A 71 13.30 11.69 1.25
C LEU A 71 11.92 12.29 1.50
N HIS A 72 10.89 11.63 0.95
CA HIS A 72 9.49 11.84 1.34
C HIS A 72 8.99 10.57 2.04
N ALA A 73 8.64 10.67 3.31
CA ALA A 73 8.08 9.54 4.06
C ALA A 73 7.05 10.00 5.08
N GLY A 74 6.10 9.13 5.39
CA GLY A 74 5.01 9.43 6.31
C GLY A 74 4.63 8.24 7.18
N ILE A 75 4.18 8.52 8.39
CA ILE A 75 3.51 7.53 9.24
C ILE A 75 2.02 7.83 9.26
N ASN A 76 1.23 6.77 9.06
CA ASN A 76 -0.21 6.80 9.15
C ASN A 76 -0.71 5.72 10.10
N ILE A 77 -1.58 6.10 11.04
CA ILE A 77 -2.23 5.15 11.95
C ILE A 77 -3.63 4.89 11.40
N PRO A 78 -3.99 3.64 11.07
CA PRO A 78 -5.34 3.36 10.61
C PRO A 78 -6.33 3.62 11.73
N ALA A 79 -7.44 4.28 11.40
CA ALA A 79 -8.49 4.68 12.33
C ALA A 79 -9.34 3.48 12.79
N LEU A 80 -8.67 2.53 13.44
CA LEU A 80 -9.25 1.33 14.04
C LEU A 80 -9.49 1.59 15.54
N THR A 81 -10.55 0.99 16.07
CA THR A 81 -10.86 1.06 17.50
C THR A 81 -9.67 0.59 18.33
N GLY A 82 -9.26 1.40 19.31
CA GLY A 82 -8.14 1.14 20.21
C GLY A 82 -6.81 1.73 19.75
N LEU A 83 -6.75 2.37 18.58
CA LEU A 83 -5.55 3.03 18.06
C LEU A 83 -5.63 4.57 18.08
N GLU A 84 -6.69 5.16 18.64
CA GLU A 84 -6.98 6.60 18.62
C GLU A 84 -5.82 7.44 19.15
N GLU A 85 -5.23 6.98 20.25
CA GLU A 85 -4.08 7.60 20.92
C GLU A 85 -2.78 6.85 20.64
N TYR A 86 -2.77 5.92 19.68
CA TYR A 86 -1.58 5.15 19.36
C TYR A 86 -0.53 6.04 18.71
N GLN A 87 0.69 5.97 19.26
CA GLN A 87 1.82 6.79 18.88
C GLN A 87 2.96 5.91 18.41
N VAL A 88 3.52 6.29 17.28
CA VAL A 88 4.67 5.66 16.65
C VAL A 88 5.70 6.76 16.46
N SER A 89 6.95 6.44 16.79
CA SER A 89 8.10 7.31 16.59
C SER A 89 8.91 6.79 15.41
N VAL A 90 9.57 7.71 14.71
CA VAL A 90 10.47 7.39 13.62
C VAL A 90 11.82 8.03 13.85
N ALA A 91 12.89 7.34 13.49
CA ALA A 91 14.23 7.92 13.44
C ALA A 91 14.86 7.61 12.09
N LEU A 92 15.43 8.63 11.46
CA LEU A 92 16.26 8.50 10.28
C LEU A 92 17.72 8.50 10.72
N PHE A 93 18.47 7.43 10.40
CA PHE A 93 19.91 7.31 10.60
C PHE A 93 20.63 7.39 9.26
N GLY A 94 21.83 7.98 9.25
CA GLY A 94 22.66 7.99 8.05
C GLY A 94 23.82 8.99 8.11
N PRO A 95 24.64 9.03 7.05
CA PRO A 95 25.78 9.93 6.97
C PRO A 95 25.33 11.39 6.93
N GLY A 96 26.14 12.28 7.50
CA GLY A 96 25.88 13.73 7.56
C GLY A 96 24.77 14.18 8.52
N LEU A 97 24.05 13.26 9.17
CA LEU A 97 23.06 13.59 10.20
C LEU A 97 23.73 13.92 11.56
N PRO A 98 23.09 14.73 12.42
CA PRO A 98 23.65 15.08 13.73
C PRO A 98 23.66 13.87 14.68
N GLU A 99 24.51 13.90 15.70
CA GLU A 99 24.41 12.93 16.80
C GLU A 99 23.06 13.08 17.52
N ALA A 100 22.38 11.95 17.73
CA ALA A 100 21.15 11.91 18.51
C ALA A 100 21.42 11.47 19.96
N GLY A 101 20.67 12.02 20.90
CA GLY A 101 20.71 11.56 22.28
C GLY A 101 20.19 10.12 22.40
N HIS A 102 20.93 9.25 23.06
CA HIS A 102 20.58 7.83 23.17
C HIS A 102 19.24 7.60 23.89
N ASP A 103 18.85 8.51 24.79
CA ASP A 103 17.62 8.41 25.59
C ASP A 103 16.32 8.49 24.75
N VAL A 104 16.40 8.95 23.50
CA VAL A 104 15.24 9.08 22.60
C VAL A 104 15.24 8.04 21.47
N LEU A 105 16.23 7.15 21.44
CA LEU A 105 16.37 6.10 20.43
C LEU A 105 15.84 4.76 20.96
N PRO A 106 15.41 3.84 20.07
CA PRO A 106 15.11 2.49 20.48
C PRO A 106 16.38 1.75 20.95
N GLU A 107 16.23 0.70 21.76
CA GLU A 107 17.35 -0.08 22.30
C GLU A 107 18.25 -0.64 21.19
N VAL A 108 17.66 -1.08 20.08
CA VAL A 108 18.38 -1.56 18.90
C VAL A 108 18.42 -0.46 17.84
N HIS A 109 19.61 0.10 17.61
CA HIS A 109 19.86 1.11 16.58
C HIS A 109 21.31 1.07 16.07
N PRO A 110 21.60 1.68 14.89
CA PRO A 110 22.99 1.86 14.43
C PRO A 110 23.78 2.80 15.36
N GLU A 111 24.86 2.31 15.99
CA GLU A 111 25.65 3.08 16.98
C GLU A 111 26.57 4.15 16.36
N ASP A 112 27.07 3.92 15.13
CA ASP A 112 28.09 4.79 14.49
C ASP A 112 27.50 5.81 13.50
N LEU A 113 26.17 6.02 13.51
CA LEU A 113 25.48 6.94 12.61
C LEU A 113 24.79 8.07 13.37
N GLY A 114 24.82 9.27 12.79
CA GLY A 114 23.95 10.35 13.22
C GLY A 114 22.48 10.04 12.94
N ALA A 115 21.58 10.67 13.68
CA ALA A 115 20.15 10.46 13.53
C ALA A 115 19.30 11.72 13.74
N LEU A 116 18.15 11.74 13.06
CA LEU A 116 17.06 12.67 13.30
C LEU A 116 15.86 11.89 13.82
N VAL A 117 15.37 12.27 15.01
CA VAL A 117 14.21 11.64 15.64
C VAL A 117 12.97 12.49 15.40
N PHE A 118 11.94 11.88 14.83
CA PHE A 118 10.64 12.45 14.56
C PHE A 118 9.66 11.92 15.62
N SER A 119 9.45 12.71 16.66
CA SER A 119 8.50 12.37 17.72
C SER A 119 7.06 12.35 17.23
N PRO A 120 6.17 11.64 17.94
CA PRO A 120 4.76 11.57 17.61
C PRO A 120 4.08 12.95 17.42
N ALA A 121 3.93 13.39 16.17
CA ALA A 121 3.14 14.55 15.77
C ALA A 121 1.77 14.15 15.19
N VAL A 122 0.79 15.04 15.32
CA VAL A 122 -0.54 14.93 14.67
C VAL A 122 -0.50 15.67 13.34
N SER A 123 -0.99 15.03 12.29
CA SER A 123 -1.24 15.63 10.97
C SER A 123 -2.73 15.49 10.61
N GLU A 124 -3.10 15.89 9.40
CA GLU A 124 -4.48 15.82 8.92
C GLU A 124 -4.96 14.36 8.77
N ASP A 125 -6.17 14.09 9.25
CA ASP A 125 -6.85 12.82 9.04
C ASP A 125 -7.37 12.73 7.61
N PHE A 126 -7.20 11.57 6.96
CA PHE A 126 -7.65 11.39 5.58
C PHE A 126 -8.32 10.04 5.35
N PHE A 127 -9.00 9.91 4.22
CA PHE A 127 -9.59 8.66 3.75
C PHE A 127 -8.85 8.22 2.49
N GLU A 128 -8.34 6.99 2.50
CA GLU A 128 -7.61 6.41 1.38
C GLU A 128 -8.56 5.52 0.56
N PRO A 129 -8.86 5.88 -0.71
CA PRO A 129 -9.88 5.20 -1.50
C PRO A 129 -9.59 3.73 -1.85
N PHE A 130 -8.31 3.35 -2.05
CA PHE A 130 -7.93 2.00 -2.48
C PHE A 130 -8.22 0.98 -1.37
N THR A 131 -7.70 1.21 -0.18
CA THR A 131 -7.89 0.39 1.03
C THR A 131 -9.26 0.60 1.66
N GLN A 132 -9.93 1.71 1.35
CA GLN A 132 -11.19 2.16 1.96
C GLN A 132 -11.05 2.35 3.48
N THR A 133 -9.91 2.86 3.90
CA THR A 133 -9.54 3.04 5.31
C THR A 133 -9.36 4.53 5.60
N ARG A 134 -9.83 4.97 6.77
CA ARG A 134 -9.45 6.27 7.32
C ARG A 134 -8.15 6.12 8.07
N TYR A 135 -7.29 7.13 7.98
CA TYR A 135 -6.07 7.23 8.74
C TYR A 135 -6.09 8.48 9.59
N TRP A 136 -5.49 8.38 10.76
CA TRP A 136 -4.96 9.53 11.43
C TRP A 136 -3.54 9.78 10.93
N GLY A 137 -3.32 10.90 10.25
CA GLY A 137 -2.01 11.30 9.79
C GLY A 137 -1.08 11.58 10.96
N ARG A 138 0.20 11.23 10.83
CA ARG A 138 1.21 11.45 11.86
C ARG A 138 2.41 12.22 11.30
N GLN A 139 3.63 11.79 11.57
CA GLN A 139 4.83 12.51 11.15
C GLN A 139 4.97 12.41 9.64
N GLN A 140 5.40 13.52 9.04
CA GLN A 140 5.87 13.57 7.67
C GLN A 140 7.34 13.98 7.71
N ILE A 141 8.16 13.23 7.01
CA ILE A 141 9.59 13.46 6.82
C ILE A 141 9.74 13.93 5.39
N ASP A 142 10.16 15.17 5.22
CA ASP A 142 10.36 15.77 3.92
C ASP A 142 11.65 16.60 3.96
N MET A 143 12.75 16.01 3.46
CA MET A 143 14.07 16.62 3.54
C MET A 143 15.03 16.10 2.48
N ASP A 144 16.01 16.93 2.13
CA ASP A 144 17.14 16.54 1.30
C ASP A 144 18.18 15.81 2.16
N LEU A 145 18.65 14.66 1.70
CA LEU A 145 19.63 13.83 2.39
C LEU A 145 21.03 14.44 2.24
N PRO A 146 21.79 14.64 3.34
CA PRO A 146 22.98 15.48 3.31
C PRO A 146 24.17 14.86 2.60
N GLU A 147 24.31 13.53 2.63
CA GLU A 147 25.49 12.83 2.11
C GLU A 147 25.09 11.57 1.34
N THR A 148 25.95 11.10 0.45
CA THR A 148 25.74 9.84 -0.25
C THR A 148 26.07 8.68 0.68
N GLY A 149 25.15 7.72 0.81
CA GLY A 149 25.38 6.49 1.56
C GLY A 149 24.10 5.77 1.93
N THR A 150 24.23 4.83 2.86
CA THR A 150 23.12 4.01 3.35
C THR A 150 22.42 4.70 4.52
N TYR A 151 21.11 4.77 4.44
CA TYR A 151 20.23 5.32 5.46
C TYR A 151 19.31 4.25 6.04
N TYR A 152 18.89 4.45 7.29
CA TYR A 152 17.95 3.58 7.98
C TYR A 152 16.78 4.38 8.55
N LEU A 153 15.55 3.96 8.27
CA LEU A 153 14.37 4.41 9.00
C LEU A 153 14.00 3.36 10.05
N LEU A 154 14.07 3.73 11.31
CA LEU A 154 13.59 2.90 12.42
C LEU A 154 12.22 3.38 12.86
N VAL A 155 11.29 2.44 13.03
CA VAL A 155 9.92 2.70 13.45
C VAL A 155 9.61 1.89 14.70
N TRP A 156 9.17 2.55 15.77
CA TRP A 156 8.85 1.89 17.04
C TRP A 156 7.73 2.61 17.80
N SER A 157 7.16 1.94 18.81
CA SER A 157 6.21 2.56 19.73
C SER A 157 6.97 3.07 20.95
N SER A 158 7.09 4.39 21.10
CA SER A 158 7.72 5.01 22.28
C SER A 158 7.00 4.67 23.59
N GLU A 159 5.71 4.39 23.54
CA GLU A 159 4.91 3.97 24.71
C GLU A 159 4.91 2.46 24.96
N GLY A 160 5.63 1.68 24.14
CA GLY A 160 5.63 0.21 24.21
C GLY A 160 4.26 -0.45 23.93
N LYS A 161 3.32 0.25 23.28
CA LYS A 161 2.01 -0.28 22.91
C LYS A 161 2.09 -1.04 21.59
N SER A 162 1.27 -2.10 21.47
CA SER A 162 1.09 -2.78 20.19
C SER A 162 0.07 -2.04 19.34
N GLY A 163 0.32 -1.95 18.04
CA GLY A 163 -0.59 -1.35 17.11
C GLY A 163 -0.14 -1.49 15.66
N LYS A 164 -1.07 -1.19 14.75
CA LYS A 164 -0.85 -1.18 13.31
C LYS A 164 -0.42 0.21 12.87
N TYR A 165 0.48 0.27 11.90
CA TYR A 165 0.86 1.50 11.24
C TYR A 165 1.04 1.25 9.73
N VAL A 166 1.10 2.33 8.97
CA VAL A 166 1.52 2.31 7.57
C VAL A 166 2.63 3.33 7.42
N LEU A 167 3.79 2.90 6.92
CA LEU A 167 4.86 3.78 6.47
C LEU A 167 4.68 3.99 4.96
N ASP A 168 4.45 5.22 4.53
CA ASP A 168 4.57 5.61 3.14
C ASP A 168 5.97 6.17 2.86
N VAL A 169 6.52 5.85 1.69
CA VAL A 169 7.80 6.38 1.19
C VAL A 169 7.64 6.67 -0.30
N GLY A 170 8.10 7.84 -0.73
CA GLY A 170 8.08 8.27 -2.11
C GLY A 170 6.72 8.74 -2.63
N GLU A 171 6.74 9.47 -3.74
CA GLU A 171 5.56 10.09 -4.34
C GLU A 171 5.30 9.62 -5.79
N ALA A 172 6.31 9.01 -6.44
CA ALA A 172 6.21 8.61 -7.83
C ALA A 172 5.40 7.32 -7.99
N GLU A 173 4.22 7.43 -8.59
CA GLU A 173 3.38 6.29 -8.94
C GLU A 173 3.87 5.59 -10.20
N VAL A 174 4.65 4.52 -10.02
CA VAL A 174 5.10 3.66 -11.12
C VAL A 174 4.32 2.36 -11.07
N PHE A 175 3.61 1.98 -12.13
CA PHE A 175 2.86 0.71 -12.21
C PHE A 175 3.12 -0.02 -13.52
N GLY A 176 3.50 -1.28 -13.43
CA GLY A 176 3.68 -2.16 -14.59
C GLY A 176 2.43 -2.98 -14.91
N PRO A 177 2.37 -3.61 -16.10
CA PRO A 177 1.25 -4.49 -16.47
C PRO A 177 1.04 -5.66 -15.49
N ALA A 178 2.12 -6.19 -14.89
CA ALA A 178 2.03 -7.25 -13.88
C ALA A 178 1.36 -6.77 -12.58
N ASP A 179 1.52 -5.48 -12.23
CA ASP A 179 0.93 -4.88 -11.04
C ASP A 179 -0.59 -4.74 -11.18
N LEU A 180 -1.07 -4.47 -12.41
CA LEU A 180 -2.50 -4.44 -12.70
C LEU A 180 -3.21 -5.77 -12.35
N LEU A 181 -2.52 -6.89 -12.58
CA LEU A 181 -3.04 -8.22 -12.24
C LEU A 181 -2.98 -8.52 -10.74
N ARG A 182 -2.16 -7.79 -9.98
CA ARG A 182 -2.02 -7.94 -8.53
C ARG A 182 -3.00 -7.10 -7.73
N PHE A 183 -3.59 -6.04 -8.30
CA PHE A 183 -4.53 -5.16 -7.58
C PHE A 183 -5.63 -5.90 -6.79
N PRO A 184 -6.32 -6.93 -7.32
CA PRO A 184 -7.33 -7.64 -6.54
C PRO A 184 -6.74 -8.37 -5.32
N VAL A 185 -5.51 -8.88 -5.44
CA VAL A 185 -4.80 -9.54 -4.34
C VAL A 185 -4.37 -8.51 -3.29
N TRP A 186 -3.77 -7.40 -3.72
CA TRP A 186 -3.37 -6.30 -2.85
C TRP A 186 -4.55 -5.70 -2.08
N TRP A 187 -5.67 -5.52 -2.76
CA TRP A 187 -6.89 -5.04 -2.12
C TRP A 187 -7.42 -6.04 -1.07
N LEU A 188 -7.40 -7.34 -1.37
CA LEU A 188 -7.78 -8.37 -0.40
C LEU A 188 -6.81 -8.40 0.80
N GLN A 189 -5.51 -8.26 0.58
CA GLN A 189 -4.50 -8.18 1.64
C GLN A 189 -4.74 -6.96 2.54
N ALA A 190 -5.05 -5.79 1.96
CA ALA A 190 -5.43 -4.61 2.73
C ALA A 190 -6.68 -4.86 3.59
N ARG A 191 -7.73 -5.48 3.04
CA ARG A 191 -8.93 -5.85 3.81
C ARG A 191 -8.58 -6.74 5.00
N LEU A 192 -7.78 -7.78 4.77
CA LEU A 192 -7.34 -8.71 5.83
C LEU A 192 -6.50 -7.99 6.89
N TYR A 193 -5.56 -7.15 6.46
CA TYR A 193 -4.71 -6.36 7.34
C TYR A 193 -5.55 -5.44 8.25
N PHE A 194 -6.58 -4.78 7.74
CA PHE A 194 -7.46 -3.94 8.55
C PHE A 194 -8.55 -4.71 9.31
N GLY A 195 -8.57 -6.04 9.24
CA GLY A 195 -9.63 -6.85 9.87
C GLY A 195 -11.01 -6.64 9.25
N GLN A 196 -11.08 -6.09 8.03
CA GLN A 196 -12.32 -5.88 7.31
C GLN A 196 -12.78 -7.22 6.72
N GLY A 197 -13.97 -7.69 7.10
CA GLY A 197 -14.46 -9.01 6.74
C GLY A 197 -14.40 -9.29 5.22
N PRO A 198 -13.59 -10.25 4.75
CA PRO A 198 -13.36 -10.45 3.31
C PRO A 198 -14.55 -11.13 2.61
N VAL A 199 -15.56 -11.58 3.35
CA VAL A 199 -16.66 -12.39 2.82
C VAL A 199 -17.45 -11.66 1.74
N LEU A 200 -17.83 -10.40 1.97
CA LEU A 200 -18.58 -9.62 0.98
C LEU A 200 -17.72 -9.28 -0.24
N ALA A 201 -16.43 -9.04 -0.03
CA ALA A 201 -15.43 -8.82 -1.06
C ALA A 201 -15.29 -10.04 -1.98
N LEU A 202 -15.08 -11.22 -1.41
CA LEU A 202 -14.98 -12.49 -2.14
C LEU A 202 -16.29 -12.85 -2.85
N ALA A 203 -17.44 -12.61 -2.21
CA ALA A 203 -18.75 -12.82 -2.83
C ALA A 203 -18.95 -11.88 -4.04
N GLY A 204 -18.55 -10.62 -3.95
CA GLY A 204 -18.58 -9.67 -5.06
C GLY A 204 -17.70 -10.09 -6.24
N MET A 205 -16.47 -10.55 -5.96
CA MET A 205 -15.57 -11.08 -6.98
C MET A 205 -16.16 -12.33 -7.67
N LEU A 206 -16.75 -13.25 -6.89
CA LEU A 206 -17.38 -14.45 -7.43
C LEU A 206 -18.60 -14.11 -8.31
N LEU A 207 -19.44 -13.16 -7.89
CA LEU A 207 -20.57 -12.67 -8.69
C LEU A 207 -20.09 -12.04 -10.01
N LEU A 208 -18.97 -11.31 -10.00
CA LEU A 208 -18.41 -10.71 -11.20
C LEU A 208 -17.83 -11.78 -12.15
N ILE A 209 -17.08 -12.75 -11.63
CA ILE A 209 -16.54 -13.88 -12.40
C ILE A 209 -17.68 -14.68 -13.04
N THR A 210 -18.71 -15.01 -12.27
CA THR A 210 -19.88 -15.74 -12.76
C THR A 210 -20.66 -14.95 -13.81
N ALA A 211 -20.85 -13.64 -13.62
CA ALA A 211 -21.49 -12.78 -14.63
C ALA A 211 -20.70 -12.76 -15.95
N VAL A 212 -19.37 -12.63 -15.89
CA VAL A 212 -18.49 -12.69 -17.08
C VAL A 212 -18.61 -14.07 -17.76
N ALA A 213 -18.56 -15.16 -16.99
CA ALA A 213 -18.70 -16.52 -17.51
C ALA A 213 -20.05 -16.76 -18.19
N VAL A 214 -21.16 -16.28 -17.61
CA VAL A 214 -22.50 -16.39 -18.24
C VAL A 214 -22.56 -15.61 -19.54
N ILE A 215 -21.96 -14.43 -19.62
CA ILE A 215 -21.95 -13.59 -20.83
C ILE A 215 -21.11 -14.24 -21.94
N THR A 216 -19.94 -14.80 -21.63
CA THR A 216 -19.09 -15.49 -22.62
C THR A 216 -19.74 -16.79 -23.13
N LEU A 217 -20.37 -17.58 -22.24
CA LEU A 217 -21.08 -18.81 -22.61
C LEU A 217 -22.32 -18.54 -23.47
N ARG A 218 -23.10 -17.49 -23.18
CA ARG A 218 -24.25 -17.07 -24.01
C ARG A 218 -23.84 -16.48 -25.36
N GLY A 219 -22.70 -15.80 -25.42
CA GLY A 219 -22.11 -15.29 -26.68
C GLY A 219 -21.59 -16.41 -27.61
N GLY A 220 -21.13 -17.53 -27.05
CA GLY A 220 -20.70 -18.71 -27.81
C GLY A 220 -21.86 -19.47 -28.46
N PHE A 221 -22.99 -19.60 -27.76
CA PHE A 221 -24.16 -20.35 -28.27
C PHE A 221 -24.88 -19.69 -29.45
N THR A 222 -24.80 -18.36 -29.58
CA THR A 222 -25.47 -17.63 -30.67
C THR A 222 -24.74 -17.72 -32.02
N ARG A 223 -23.53 -18.30 -32.08
CA ARG A 223 -22.76 -18.49 -33.32
C ARG A 223 -22.89 -19.87 -33.98
N LEU A 224 -23.50 -20.86 -33.33
CA LEU A 224 -23.58 -22.24 -33.84
C LEU A 224 -24.90 -22.60 -34.55
N GLY A 225 -25.80 -21.63 -34.77
CA GLY A 225 -27.18 -21.90 -35.18
C GLY A 225 -27.65 -21.30 -36.51
N LYS A 226 -26.81 -21.20 -37.55
CA LYS A 226 -27.33 -20.89 -38.90
C LYS A 226 -27.06 -22.08 -39.84
N PRO A 227 -28.06 -22.94 -40.13
CA PRO A 227 -27.89 -23.96 -41.15
C PRO A 227 -27.66 -23.27 -42.49
N ARG A 228 -26.62 -23.71 -43.19
CA ARG A 228 -26.29 -23.30 -44.56
C ARG A 228 -27.43 -23.79 -45.44
N SER A 229 -28.28 -22.91 -45.94
CA SER A 229 -29.28 -23.28 -46.95
C SER A 229 -28.51 -23.78 -48.18
N GLN A 230 -28.67 -25.06 -48.50
CA GLN A 230 -28.26 -25.59 -49.78
C GLN A 230 -29.13 -24.92 -50.84
N ASN A 231 -28.50 -24.22 -51.78
CA ASN A 231 -29.12 -23.88 -53.05
C ASN A 231 -28.94 -25.09 -53.96
N GLU A 232 -30.03 -25.82 -54.17
CA GLU A 232 -30.38 -26.56 -55.39
C GLU A 232 -31.77 -25.99 -55.75
N ILE A 233 -32.11 -25.47 -56.92
CA ILE A 233 -31.68 -25.63 -58.32
C ILE A 233 -31.87 -24.27 -59.02
#